data_AF-A0A024T984-F1
#
_entry.id   AF-A0A024T984-F1
#
_cell.length_a   1.000
_cell.length_b   1.000
_cell.length_c   1.000
_cell.angle_alpha   90.00
_cell.angle_beta   90.00
_cell.angle_gamma   90.00
#
_symmetry.space_group_name_H-M   'P 1'
#
loop_
_entity.id
_entity.type
_entity.pdbx_description
1 polymer ?
#
loop_
_entity_poly.entity_id
_entity_poly.type
_entity_poly.pdbx_seq_one_letter_code
_entity_poly.pdbx_strand_id
1 'polypeptide(L)'
;MMLPLRAAKLVAPPTLGGAPSISITTCNINSFIKNSDAPAKVLGSTITQCVFFQETKIDNQDHFRSIRRHLTNHVGYKQYQLFVNDHRTSVHTTLQHRSKGVATFFHSSMPGFNDLKPLWSLRVPDRYLVVQTRWNNQSVYFHDEYAPVEDNLRAPFFESQPREFEVDSIHIVGGDFVLPFDIALDATTLHPGHNAGKVECFEWLSALRARVGATDWTTSS
;
A
#
# COMPACT_ATOMS: atom_id res chain seq x y z
N MET A 1 -40.68 0.95 24.97
CA MET A 1 -39.43 1.73 24.98
C MET A 1 -38.86 1.66 23.57
N MET A 2 -38.97 2.75 22.82
CA MET A 2 -38.70 2.80 21.37
C MET A 2 -37.25 3.25 21.17
N LEU A 3 -36.40 2.39 20.59
CA LEU A 3 -35.03 2.75 20.23
C LEU A 3 -35.07 3.83 19.14
N PRO A 4 -34.28 4.91 19.23
CA PRO A 4 -34.22 5.88 18.15
C PRO A 4 -33.55 5.25 16.93
N LEU A 5 -34.27 5.26 15.80
CA LEU A 5 -33.71 5.04 14.47
C LEU A 5 -32.59 6.06 14.25
N ARG A 6 -31.33 5.60 14.33
CA ARG A 6 -30.19 6.37 13.84
C ARG A 6 -30.36 6.50 12.33
N ALA A 7 -30.60 7.73 11.86
CA ALA A 7 -30.55 8.03 10.44
C ALA A 7 -29.19 7.58 9.90
N ALA A 8 -29.19 6.57 9.03
CA ALA A 8 -28.02 6.24 8.23
C ALA A 8 -27.81 7.42 7.27
N LYS A 9 -26.82 8.26 7.57
CA LYS A 9 -26.41 9.33 6.65
C LYS A 9 -25.94 8.65 5.38
N LEU A 10 -26.68 8.83 4.28
CA LEU A 10 -26.25 8.42 2.95
C LEU A 10 -25.01 9.26 2.61
N VAL A 11 -23.83 8.72 2.86
CA VAL A 11 -22.57 9.36 2.47
C VAL A 11 -22.51 9.23 0.96
N ALA A 12 -22.58 10.36 0.25
CA ALA A 12 -22.32 10.37 -1.19
C ALA A 12 -21.00 9.64 -1.46
N PRO A 13 -20.92 8.80 -2.51
CA PRO A 13 -19.70 8.06 -2.79
C PRO A 13 -18.52 9.04 -2.86
N PRO A 14 -17.37 8.70 -2.26
CA PRO A 14 -16.22 9.59 -2.23
C PRO A 14 -15.85 9.99 -3.66
N THR A 15 -15.82 11.30 -3.92
CA THR A 15 -15.33 11.83 -5.19
C THR A 15 -13.84 11.50 -5.29
N LEU A 16 -13.41 10.80 -6.33
CA LEU A 16 -12.00 10.43 -6.59
C LEU A 16 -11.17 11.64 -7.03
N GLY A 17 -11.27 12.77 -6.32
CA GLY A 17 -10.63 14.04 -6.68
C GLY A 17 -11.05 14.57 -8.05
N GLY A 18 -12.26 14.21 -8.52
CA GLY A 18 -12.75 14.53 -9.86
C GLY A 18 -12.32 13.56 -10.97
N ALA A 19 -11.52 12.54 -10.67
CA ALA A 19 -11.21 11.49 -11.64
C ALA A 19 -12.40 10.53 -11.84
N PRO A 20 -12.65 10.07 -13.09
CA PRO A 20 -13.69 9.08 -13.36
C PRO A 20 -13.33 7.69 -12.82
N SER A 21 -12.04 7.39 -12.71
CA SER A 21 -11.51 6.14 -12.14
C SER A 21 -10.05 6.32 -11.72
N ILE A 22 -9.59 5.41 -10.85
CA ILE A 22 -8.19 5.28 -10.46
C ILE A 22 -7.79 3.80 -10.58
N SER A 23 -6.58 3.55 -11.09
CA SER A 23 -5.99 2.21 -11.13
C SER A 23 -4.90 2.11 -10.07
N ILE A 24 -5.02 1.08 -9.24
CA ILE A 24 -4.10 0.79 -8.15
C ILE A 24 -3.71 -0.67 -8.25
N THR A 25 -2.41 -0.95 -8.21
CA THR A 25 -1.87 -2.31 -8.20
C THR A 25 -1.12 -2.55 -6.90
N THR A 26 -1.24 -3.75 -6.34
CA THR A 26 -0.33 -4.23 -5.30
C THR A 26 0.47 -5.40 -5.84
N CYS A 27 1.77 -5.44 -5.56
CA CYS A 27 2.65 -6.49 -6.04
C CYS A 27 3.81 -6.71 -5.08
N ASN A 28 3.87 -7.90 -4.49
CA ASN A 28 5.12 -8.42 -3.96
C ASN A 28 6.02 -8.78 -5.14
N ILE A 29 7.11 -8.03 -5.32
CA ILE A 29 8.02 -8.17 -6.47
C ILE A 29 9.17 -9.13 -6.22
N ASN A 30 9.30 -9.65 -4.99
CA ASN A 30 10.39 -10.55 -4.61
C ASN A 30 11.78 -10.08 -5.08
N SER A 31 12.11 -8.82 -4.75
CA SER A 31 13.30 -8.04 -5.15
C SER A 31 13.16 -7.21 -6.41
N PHE A 32 13.55 -5.94 -6.29
CA PHE A 32 14.13 -5.23 -7.43
C PHE A 32 15.42 -5.95 -7.84
N ILE A 33 15.47 -6.45 -9.06
CA ILE A 33 16.62 -7.20 -9.57
C ILE A 33 17.67 -6.19 -10.02
N LYS A 34 18.93 -6.42 -9.60
CA LYS A 34 20.06 -5.58 -9.98
C LYS A 34 20.17 -5.49 -11.51
N ASN A 35 20.35 -4.27 -12.02
CA ASN A 35 20.41 -3.96 -13.46
C ASN A 35 19.16 -4.28 -14.28
N SER A 36 18.05 -4.67 -13.64
CA SER A 36 16.76 -4.84 -14.32
C SER A 36 16.02 -3.51 -14.38
N ASP A 37 15.47 -3.20 -15.55
CA ASP A 37 14.55 -2.09 -15.76
C ASP A 37 13.11 -2.55 -15.99
N ALA A 38 12.82 -3.85 -15.82
CA ALA A 38 11.52 -4.42 -16.12
C ALA A 38 10.36 -3.76 -15.34
N PRO A 39 10.46 -3.51 -14.02
CA PRO A 39 9.40 -2.78 -13.30
C PRO A 39 9.18 -1.38 -13.87
N ALA A 40 10.26 -0.68 -14.24
CA ALA A 40 10.15 0.66 -14.81
C ALA A 40 9.54 0.66 -16.22
N LYS A 41 9.85 -0.34 -17.05
CA LYS A 41 9.22 -0.54 -18.37
C LYS A 41 7.71 -0.75 -18.26
N VAL A 42 7.27 -1.61 -17.33
CA VAL A 42 5.85 -1.88 -17.10
C VAL A 42 5.13 -0.60 -16.65
N LEU A 43 5.71 0.14 -15.71
CA LEU A 43 5.16 1.42 -15.24
C LEU A 43 5.12 2.50 -16.34
N GLY A 44 6.06 2.48 -17.28
CA GLY A 44 6.10 3.41 -18.41
C GLY A 44 5.14 3.03 -19.55
N SER A 45 4.81 1.75 -19.70
CA SER A 45 3.95 1.26 -20.80
C SER A 45 2.47 1.16 -20.43
N THR A 46 2.16 0.96 -19.15
CA THR A 46 0.79 0.86 -18.63
C THR A 46 0.58 1.94 -17.59
N ILE A 47 -0.40 2.83 -17.80
CA ILE A 47 -0.69 3.89 -16.83
C ILE A 47 -1.47 3.29 -15.65
N THR A 48 -0.74 2.84 -14.63
CA THR A 48 -1.27 2.59 -13.28
C THR A 48 -0.94 3.80 -12.41
N GLN A 49 -1.97 4.44 -11.83
CA GLN A 49 -1.77 5.66 -11.03
C GLN A 49 -1.01 5.41 -9.72
N CYS A 50 -1.18 4.24 -9.10
CA CYS A 50 -0.43 3.87 -7.89
C CYS A 50 -0.05 2.40 -7.88
N VAL A 51 1.18 2.11 -7.42
CA VAL A 51 1.63 0.74 -7.18
C VAL A 51 2.22 0.61 -5.78
N PHE A 52 1.74 -0.36 -5.02
CA PHE A 52 2.33 -0.84 -3.77
C PHE A 52 3.30 -1.98 -4.08
N PHE A 53 4.58 -1.80 -3.72
CA PHE A 53 5.62 -2.81 -3.90
C PHE A 53 6.05 -3.38 -2.57
N GLN A 54 5.93 -4.70 -2.41
CA GLN A 54 6.46 -5.41 -1.25
C GLN A 54 7.71 -6.19 -1.62
N GLU A 55 8.50 -6.52 -0.58
CA GLU A 55 9.72 -7.30 -0.70
C GLU A 55 10.74 -6.68 -1.66
N THR A 56 10.95 -5.36 -1.55
CA THR A 56 11.81 -4.59 -2.45
C THR A 56 13.26 -5.09 -2.51
N LYS A 57 13.81 -5.61 -1.40
CA LYS A 57 15.16 -6.19 -1.30
C LYS A 57 16.25 -5.37 -2.02
N ILE A 58 16.15 -4.04 -1.93
CA ILE A 58 17.17 -3.09 -2.40
C ILE A 58 18.55 -3.48 -1.85
N ASP A 59 19.60 -3.37 -2.64
CA ASP A 59 20.93 -3.83 -2.18
C ASP A 59 21.55 -2.78 -1.25
N ASN A 60 21.63 -1.56 -1.77
CA ASN A 60 22.25 -0.40 -1.15
C ASN A 60 21.77 0.87 -1.89
N GLN A 61 22.33 2.01 -1.51
CA GLN A 61 22.01 3.31 -2.09
C GLN A 61 22.30 3.38 -3.60
N ASP A 62 23.34 2.71 -4.11
CA ASP A 62 23.66 2.74 -5.54
C ASP A 62 22.67 1.92 -6.37
N HIS A 63 22.21 0.78 -5.83
CA HIS A 63 21.11 0.05 -6.42
C HIS A 63 19.82 0.90 -6.43
N PHE A 64 19.51 1.59 -5.33
CA PHE A 64 18.36 2.50 -5.29
C PHE A 64 18.46 3.63 -6.32
N ARG A 65 19.65 4.23 -6.50
CA ARG A 65 19.90 5.22 -7.55
C ARG A 65 19.65 4.66 -8.94
N SER A 66 20.08 3.41 -9.22
CA SER A 66 19.81 2.78 -10.51
C SER A 66 18.32 2.54 -10.74
N ILE A 67 17.57 2.10 -9.72
CA ILE A 67 16.10 1.96 -9.79
C ILE A 67 15.46 3.31 -10.17
N ARG A 68 15.81 4.40 -9.47
CA ARG A 68 15.30 5.75 -9.78
C ARG A 68 15.68 6.22 -11.18
N ARG A 69 16.87 5.88 -11.66
CA ARG A 69 17.30 6.19 -13.03
C ARG A 69 16.44 5.44 -14.05
N HIS A 70 16.20 4.14 -13.87
CA HIS A 70 15.33 3.37 -14.76
C HIS A 70 13.90 3.92 -14.78
N LEU A 71 13.32 4.25 -13.61
CA LEU A 71 12.00 4.90 -13.53
C LEU A 71 11.98 6.23 -14.26
N THR A 72 12.99 7.07 -14.06
CA THR A 72 13.09 8.37 -14.76
C THR A 72 13.19 8.21 -16.27
N ASN A 73 13.91 7.19 -16.74
CA ASN A 73 14.08 6.94 -18.18
C ASN A 73 12.81 6.42 -18.84
N HIS A 74 12.03 5.56 -18.16
CA HIS A 74 10.86 4.89 -18.75
C HIS A 74 9.53 5.61 -18.47
N VAL A 75 9.38 6.22 -17.29
CA VAL A 75 8.15 6.94 -16.89
C VAL A 75 8.27 8.43 -17.21
N GLY A 76 9.48 8.99 -17.09
CA GLY A 76 9.75 10.41 -17.34
C GLY A 76 10.07 11.21 -16.07
N TYR A 77 10.90 12.23 -16.24
CA TYR A 77 11.28 13.14 -15.17
C TYR A 77 10.06 13.91 -14.63
N LYS A 78 9.92 13.96 -13.30
CA LYS A 78 8.77 14.56 -12.57
C LYS A 78 7.39 13.98 -12.92
N GLN A 79 7.31 12.89 -13.68
CA GLN A 79 6.06 12.18 -13.95
C GLN A 79 5.69 11.18 -12.87
N TYR A 80 6.51 11.02 -11.83
CA TYR A 80 6.23 10.12 -10.74
C TYR A 80 6.81 10.61 -9.40
N GLN A 81 6.25 10.08 -8.33
CA GLN A 81 6.81 10.11 -6.99
C GLN A 81 6.98 8.68 -6.49
N LEU A 82 8.10 8.41 -5.83
CA LEU A 82 8.42 7.12 -5.25
C LEU A 82 8.81 7.32 -3.79
N PHE A 83 8.04 6.75 -2.88
CA PHE A 83 8.31 6.72 -1.45
C PHE A 83 8.74 5.32 -1.07
N VAL A 84 9.85 5.19 -0.35
CA VAL A 84 10.44 3.89 -0.02
C VAL A 84 10.69 3.82 1.48
N ASN A 85 10.14 2.79 2.11
CA ASN A 85 10.49 2.41 3.48
C ASN A 85 11.34 1.15 3.41
N ASP A 86 12.64 1.38 3.19
CA ASP A 86 13.66 0.36 3.10
C ASP A 86 14.97 0.99 3.56
N HIS A 87 15.48 0.55 4.72
CA HIS A 87 16.68 1.13 5.34
C HIS A 87 17.92 1.05 4.43
N ARG A 88 17.94 0.13 3.45
CA ARG A 88 19.09 -0.04 2.55
C ARG A 88 19.19 1.07 1.50
N THR A 89 18.17 1.91 1.37
CA THR A 89 18.20 3.08 0.48
C THR A 89 19.24 4.14 0.89
N SER A 90 19.70 4.12 2.14
CA SER A 90 20.68 5.06 2.70
C SER A 90 22.03 4.43 3.08
N VAL A 91 22.22 3.12 2.87
CA VAL A 91 23.49 2.43 3.18
C VAL A 91 24.32 2.21 1.92
N HIS A 92 25.64 2.28 2.01
CA HIS A 92 26.53 2.01 0.88
C HIS A 92 27.02 0.55 0.83
N THR A 93 26.95 -0.16 1.95
CA THR A 93 27.41 -1.54 2.06
C THR A 93 26.37 -2.51 1.51
N THR A 94 26.84 -3.54 0.80
CA THR A 94 26.01 -4.70 0.44
C THR A 94 25.80 -5.56 1.67
N LEU A 95 24.55 -5.80 2.05
CA LEU A 95 24.19 -6.73 3.11
C LEU A 95 24.01 -8.14 2.54
N GLN A 96 24.57 -9.17 3.20
CA GLN A 96 24.52 -10.55 2.71
C GLN A 96 23.09 -11.13 2.63
N HIS A 97 22.15 -10.60 3.41
CA HIS A 97 20.75 -11.06 3.44
C HIS A 97 19.77 -9.91 3.20
N ARG A 98 19.49 -9.64 1.92
CA ARG A 98 18.48 -8.67 1.50
C ARG A 98 17.09 -9.24 1.81
N SER A 99 16.32 -8.53 2.63
CA SER A 99 14.99 -8.95 3.04
C SER A 99 14.09 -7.72 3.25
N LYS A 100 12.77 -7.91 3.10
CA LYS A 100 11.76 -6.87 3.37
C LYS A 100 11.90 -5.64 2.47
N GLY A 101 11.32 -4.55 2.94
CA GLY A 101 11.23 -3.25 2.30
C GLY A 101 9.93 -3.13 1.52
N VAL A 102 9.34 -1.94 1.61
CA VAL A 102 8.13 -1.56 0.86
C VAL A 102 8.38 -0.26 0.11
N ALA A 103 7.72 -0.10 -1.03
CA ALA A 103 7.79 1.12 -1.81
C ALA A 103 6.45 1.43 -2.49
N THR A 104 6.00 2.67 -2.37
CA THR A 104 4.80 3.14 -3.04
C THR A 104 5.17 4.09 -4.17
N PHE A 105 4.77 3.72 -5.38
CA PHE A 105 4.89 4.53 -6.58
C PHE A 105 3.57 5.25 -6.87
N PHE A 106 3.66 6.51 -7.30
CA PHE A 106 2.54 7.29 -7.81
C PHE A 106 2.91 7.92 -9.16
N HIS A 107 2.04 7.80 -10.15
CA HIS A 107 2.15 8.52 -11.42
C HIS A 107 1.50 9.91 -11.32
N SER A 108 1.96 10.88 -12.12
CA SER A 108 1.50 12.27 -12.13
C SER A 108 0.00 12.45 -12.43
N SER A 109 -0.63 11.44 -13.04
CA SER A 109 -2.08 11.41 -13.29
C SER A 109 -2.92 11.03 -12.07
N MET A 110 -2.31 10.69 -10.93
CA MET A 110 -3.02 10.45 -9.67
C MET A 110 -3.67 11.75 -9.15
N PRO A 111 -4.96 11.77 -8.80
CA PRO A 111 -5.56 12.92 -8.14
C PRO A 111 -4.84 13.25 -6.83
N GLY A 112 -4.56 14.54 -6.61
CA GLY A 112 -3.78 14.99 -5.45
C GLY A 112 -2.28 14.66 -5.53
N PHE A 113 -1.74 14.33 -6.72
CA PHE A 113 -0.32 13.99 -6.88
C PHE A 113 0.63 15.01 -6.22
N ASN A 114 0.37 16.31 -6.40
CA ASN A 114 1.23 17.37 -5.84
C ASN A 114 1.16 17.49 -4.30
N ASP A 115 0.13 16.92 -3.67
CA ASP A 115 -0.08 16.95 -2.22
C ASP A 115 0.37 15.66 -1.53
N LEU A 116 0.93 14.70 -2.29
CA LEU A 116 1.44 13.45 -1.76
C LEU A 116 2.53 13.69 -0.72
N LYS A 117 2.35 13.16 0.48
CA LYS A 117 3.34 13.21 1.55
C LYS A 117 3.39 11.89 2.34
N PRO A 118 4.58 11.30 2.52
CA PRO A 118 4.75 10.10 3.34
C PRO A 118 4.66 10.47 4.83
N LEU A 119 3.94 9.69 5.61
CA LEU A 119 3.80 9.87 7.06
C LEU A 119 4.84 9.03 7.79
N TRP A 120 6.10 9.46 7.74
CA TRP A 120 7.23 8.67 8.24
C TRP A 120 7.12 8.29 9.71
N SER A 121 6.47 9.10 10.56
CA SER A 121 6.26 8.79 11.97
C SER A 121 5.31 7.61 12.21
N LEU A 122 4.49 7.25 11.22
CA LEU A 122 3.51 6.17 11.30
C LEU A 122 3.99 4.87 10.63
N ARG A 123 5.23 4.85 10.11
CA ARG A 123 5.77 3.68 9.41
C ARG A 123 6.18 2.58 10.38
N VAL A 124 6.07 1.32 9.96
CA VAL A 124 6.80 0.21 10.59
C VAL A 124 8.03 -0.07 9.73
N PRO A 125 9.27 0.04 10.25
CA PRO A 125 10.49 -0.09 9.47
C PRO A 125 10.49 -1.30 8.53
N ASP A 126 10.79 -1.06 7.25
CA ASP A 126 10.86 -2.05 6.17
C ASP A 126 9.59 -2.86 5.87
N ARG A 127 8.45 -2.57 6.52
CA ARG A 127 7.25 -3.40 6.41
C ARG A 127 5.97 -2.64 6.13
N TYR A 128 5.88 -1.38 6.52
CA TYR A 128 4.64 -0.62 6.36
C TYR A 128 4.93 0.83 6.03
N LEU A 129 4.23 1.37 5.03
CA LEU A 129 4.34 2.76 4.62
C LEU A 129 2.94 3.35 4.42
N VAL A 130 2.74 4.57 4.95
CA VAL A 130 1.53 5.36 4.69
C VAL A 130 1.90 6.63 3.94
N VAL A 131 1.17 6.90 2.87
CA VAL A 131 1.26 8.15 2.11
C VAL A 131 -0.10 8.84 2.14
N GLN A 132 -0.13 10.11 2.50
CA GLN A 132 -1.33 10.94 2.50
C GLN A 132 -1.37 11.78 1.22
N THR A 133 -2.57 12.00 0.69
CA THR A 133 -2.90 13.11 -0.20
C THR A 133 -4.27 13.69 0.17
N ARG A 134 -4.77 14.62 -0.66
CA ARG A 134 -6.12 15.16 -0.59
C ARG A 134 -6.83 14.99 -1.92
N TRP A 135 -8.06 14.49 -1.87
CA TRP A 135 -8.99 14.50 -2.99
C TRP A 135 -10.08 15.51 -2.71
N ASN A 136 -10.06 16.61 -3.45
CA ASN A 136 -10.82 17.82 -3.13
C ASN A 136 -10.42 18.32 -1.72
N ASN A 137 -11.27 18.06 -0.71
CA ASN A 137 -11.02 18.40 0.69
C ASN A 137 -11.01 17.20 1.63
N GLN A 138 -11.06 15.98 1.09
CA GLN A 138 -11.00 14.77 1.88
C GLN A 138 -9.56 14.25 1.94
N SER A 139 -9.07 13.94 3.14
CA SER A 139 -7.79 13.25 3.30
C SER A 139 -7.90 11.81 2.82
N VAL A 140 -6.89 11.39 2.07
CA VAL A 140 -6.78 10.04 1.51
C VAL A 140 -5.45 9.45 1.92
N TYR A 141 -5.49 8.25 2.49
CA TYR A 141 -4.32 7.53 2.98
C TYR A 141 -4.14 6.24 2.19
N PHE A 142 -2.96 6.07 1.62
CA PHE A 142 -2.52 4.86 0.94
C PHE A 142 -1.62 4.06 1.87
N HIS A 143 -2.00 2.83 2.16
CA HIS A 143 -1.31 1.93 3.08
C HIS A 143 -0.70 0.78 2.27
N ASP A 144 0.63 0.69 2.30
CA ASP A 144 1.43 -0.36 1.68
C ASP A 144 1.97 -1.28 2.78
N GLU A 145 1.39 -2.48 2.85
CA GLU A 145 1.61 -3.46 3.93
C GLU A 145 2.47 -4.65 3.47
N TYR A 146 3.45 -5.04 4.27
CA TYR A 146 4.20 -6.28 4.13
C TYR A 146 4.35 -6.99 5.47
N ALA A 147 3.38 -7.87 5.75
CA ALA A 147 3.31 -8.61 6.99
C ALA A 147 4.48 -9.59 7.17
N PRO A 148 4.85 -9.92 8.41
CA PRO A 148 5.80 -11.00 8.68
C PRO A 148 5.31 -12.35 8.14
N VAL A 149 6.22 -13.14 7.61
CA VAL A 149 5.95 -14.54 7.23
C VAL A 149 5.87 -15.42 8.47
N GLU A 150 6.63 -15.06 9.50
CA GLU A 150 6.66 -15.77 10.77
C GLU A 150 5.35 -15.56 11.56
N ASP A 151 4.61 -16.65 11.78
CA ASP A 151 3.30 -16.66 12.45
C ASP A 151 3.29 -15.91 13.78
N ASN A 152 4.32 -16.10 14.61
CA ASN A 152 4.42 -15.50 15.93
C ASN A 152 4.71 -13.99 15.90
N LEU A 153 5.06 -13.42 14.74
CA LEU A 153 5.32 -12.00 14.57
C LEU A 153 4.13 -11.24 13.98
N ARG A 154 3.13 -11.92 13.40
CA ARG A 154 2.01 -11.27 12.71
C ARG A 154 1.09 -10.50 13.67
N ALA A 155 0.68 -11.09 14.79
CA ALA A 155 -0.18 -10.42 15.78
C ALA A 155 0.43 -9.10 16.31
N PRO A 156 1.65 -9.09 16.90
CA PRO A 156 2.23 -7.84 17.40
C PRO A 156 2.51 -6.82 16.29
N PHE A 157 2.74 -7.29 15.07
CA PHE A 157 2.90 -6.40 13.91
C PHE A 157 1.60 -5.65 13.60
N PHE A 158 0.47 -6.33 13.42
CA PHE A 158 -0.82 -5.66 13.15
C PHE A 158 -1.32 -4.83 14.35
N GLU A 159 -1.00 -5.25 15.57
CA GLU A 159 -1.28 -4.46 16.77
C GLU A 159 -0.52 -3.12 16.76
N SER A 160 0.73 -3.11 16.29
CA SER A 160 1.57 -1.91 16.22
C SER A 160 1.13 -0.88 15.17
N GLN A 161 0.21 -1.23 14.27
CA GLN A 161 -0.19 -0.36 13.17
C GLN A 161 -0.93 0.91 13.66
N PRO A 162 -0.78 2.05 12.98
CA PRO A 162 -1.52 3.26 13.34
C PRO A 162 -3.03 3.07 13.10
N ARG A 163 -3.84 3.64 14.01
CA ARG A 163 -5.32 3.55 14.00
C ARG A 163 -6.00 4.91 14.02
N GLU A 164 -5.29 5.96 14.43
CA GLU A 164 -5.83 7.31 14.55
C GLU A 164 -5.51 8.11 13.29
N PHE A 165 -6.56 8.46 12.54
CA PHE A 165 -6.50 9.27 11.33
C PHE A 165 -7.60 10.33 11.33
N GLU A 166 -7.52 11.27 10.40
CA GLU A 166 -8.55 12.31 10.24
C GLU A 166 -9.94 11.68 10.04
N VAL A 167 -10.95 12.27 10.69
CA VAL A 167 -12.34 11.81 10.57
C VAL A 167 -12.80 11.91 9.11
N ASP A 168 -13.62 10.93 8.70
CA ASP A 168 -14.18 10.81 7.35
C ASP A 168 -13.16 10.61 6.21
N SER A 169 -11.88 10.36 6.55
CA SER A 169 -10.84 10.07 5.56
C SER A 169 -11.06 8.76 4.80
N ILE A 170 -10.46 8.71 3.60
CA ILE A 170 -10.50 7.54 2.72
C ILE A 170 -9.21 6.75 2.95
N HIS A 171 -9.36 5.46 3.20
CA HIS A 171 -8.22 4.55 3.37
C HIS A 171 -8.20 3.54 2.23
N ILE A 172 -7.06 3.49 1.53
CA ILE A 172 -6.80 2.50 0.49
C ILE A 172 -5.66 1.64 1.01
N VAL A 173 -5.99 0.38 1.31
CA VAL A 173 -5.05 -0.58 1.88
C VAL A 173 -4.77 -1.65 0.85
N GLY A 174 -3.49 -1.89 0.59
CA GLY A 174 -3.04 -3.03 -0.19
C GLY A 174 -1.69 -3.50 0.32
N GLY A 175 -1.25 -4.63 -0.20
CA GLY A 175 -0.01 -5.22 0.25
C GLY A 175 -0.05 -6.73 0.25
N ASP A 176 0.92 -7.30 0.94
CA ASP A 176 1.03 -8.72 1.20
C ASP A 176 0.85 -8.95 2.71
N PHE A 177 -0.36 -9.40 3.06
CA PHE A 177 -0.79 -9.62 4.44
C PHE A 177 -0.31 -10.97 4.99
N VAL A 178 0.22 -11.85 4.14
CA VAL A 178 0.72 -13.18 4.49
C VAL A 178 -0.30 -14.01 5.30
N LEU A 179 -1.59 -13.80 5.04
CA LEU A 179 -2.69 -14.58 5.63
C LEU A 179 -3.92 -14.57 4.72
N PRO A 180 -4.71 -15.66 4.70
CA PRO A 180 -6.01 -15.68 4.04
C PRO A 180 -7.08 -14.96 4.88
N PHE A 181 -7.88 -14.09 4.27
CA PHE A 181 -9.00 -13.42 4.95
C PHE A 181 -10.20 -14.36 5.09
N ASP A 182 -10.46 -15.18 4.10
CA ASP A 182 -11.35 -16.33 4.17
C ASP A 182 -10.58 -17.58 3.75
N ILE A 183 -10.39 -18.52 4.66
CA ILE A 183 -9.61 -19.73 4.38
C ILE A 183 -10.25 -20.58 3.27
N ALA A 184 -11.60 -20.58 3.19
CA ALA A 184 -12.30 -21.37 2.19
C ALA A 184 -12.20 -20.76 0.78
N LEU A 185 -12.00 -19.44 0.68
CA LEU A 185 -11.91 -18.73 -0.60
C LEU A 185 -10.46 -18.46 -1.04
N ASP A 186 -9.58 -18.16 -0.08
CA ASP A 186 -8.24 -17.65 -0.34
C ASP A 186 -7.15 -18.74 -0.27
N ALA A 187 -7.48 -19.95 0.17
CA ALA A 187 -6.50 -21.03 0.33
C ALA A 187 -6.98 -22.36 -0.24
N THR A 188 -6.08 -23.04 -0.98
CA THR A 188 -6.32 -24.41 -1.47
C THR A 188 -5.96 -25.48 -0.45
N THR A 189 -5.15 -25.14 0.56
CA THR A 189 -4.70 -26.05 1.62
C THR A 189 -4.75 -25.33 2.95
N LEU A 190 -5.21 -26.02 4.01
CA LEU A 190 -5.23 -25.47 5.36
C LEU A 190 -3.81 -25.51 5.96
N HIS A 191 -3.30 -24.37 6.42
CA HIS A 191 -2.07 -24.29 7.20
C HIS A 191 -2.39 -23.88 8.66
N PRO A 192 -1.75 -24.49 9.68
CA PRO A 192 -1.98 -24.13 11.09
C PRO A 192 -1.79 -22.62 11.37
N GLY A 193 -0.85 -22.00 10.65
CA GLY A 193 -0.54 -20.58 10.76
C GLY A 193 -1.57 -19.61 10.17
N HIS A 194 -2.59 -20.08 9.42
CA HIS A 194 -3.49 -19.18 8.67
C HIS A 194 -4.27 -18.19 9.56
N ASN A 195 -4.47 -18.52 10.84
CA ASN A 195 -5.19 -17.65 11.76
C ASN A 195 -4.27 -16.74 12.61
N ALA A 196 -2.95 -16.92 12.56
CA ALA A 196 -2.04 -16.12 13.39
C ALA A 196 -2.08 -14.62 12.98
N GLY A 197 -2.37 -13.73 13.92
CA GLY A 197 -2.47 -12.29 13.64
C GLY A 197 -3.72 -11.84 12.89
N LYS A 198 -4.66 -12.75 12.59
CA LYS A 198 -5.83 -12.44 11.76
C LYS A 198 -6.84 -11.54 12.49
N VAL A 199 -7.00 -11.71 13.80
CA VAL A 199 -7.87 -10.87 14.63
C VAL A 199 -7.34 -9.44 14.64
N GLU A 200 -6.05 -9.28 14.92
CA GLU A 200 -5.36 -7.99 15.00
C GLU A 200 -5.36 -7.27 13.65
N CYS A 201 -5.20 -8.02 12.54
CA CYS A 201 -5.35 -7.50 11.19
C CYS A 201 -6.76 -6.95 10.96
N PHE A 202 -7.82 -7.68 11.33
CA PHE A 202 -9.19 -7.21 11.14
C PHE A 202 -9.55 -6.06 12.08
N GLU A 203 -9.05 -6.04 13.30
CA GLU A 203 -9.21 -4.89 14.20
C GLU A 203 -8.55 -3.64 13.62
N TRP A 204 -7.34 -3.76 13.07
CA TRP A 204 -6.67 -2.67 12.38
C TRP A 204 -7.47 -2.18 11.16
N LEU A 205 -7.86 -3.07 10.25
CA LEU A 205 -8.67 -2.71 9.07
C LEU A 205 -10.01 -2.08 9.45
N SER A 206 -10.64 -2.58 10.52
CA SER A 206 -11.89 -2.03 11.06
C SER A 206 -11.70 -0.63 11.64
N ALA A 207 -10.57 -0.36 12.32
CA ALA A 207 -10.24 0.97 12.83
C ALA A 207 -10.07 1.99 11.70
N LEU A 208 -9.49 1.58 10.56
CA LEU A 208 -9.39 2.40 9.34
C LEU A 208 -10.74 2.60 8.64
N ARG A 209 -11.80 1.87 9.05
CA ARG A 209 -13.06 1.75 8.31
C ARG A 209 -12.83 1.33 6.84
N ALA A 210 -11.74 0.60 6.60
CA ALA A 210 -11.41 0.10 5.29
C ALA A 210 -12.49 -0.90 4.86
N ARG A 211 -13.10 -0.68 3.69
CA ARG A 211 -14.03 -1.65 3.11
C ARG A 211 -13.21 -2.69 2.34
N VAL A 212 -13.33 -3.95 2.74
CA VAL A 212 -12.78 -5.09 1.99
C VAL A 212 -13.74 -5.36 0.82
N GLY A 213 -13.27 -5.31 -0.43
CA GLY A 213 -14.12 -5.62 -1.58
C GLY A 213 -13.40 -5.65 -2.93
N ALA A 214 -13.36 -6.83 -3.54
CA ALA A 214 -13.42 -6.97 -4.99
C ALA A 214 -14.89 -6.85 -5.39
N THR A 215 -15.34 -5.68 -5.83
CA THR A 215 -16.65 -5.52 -6.48
C THR A 215 -16.60 -4.39 -7.49
N ASP A 216 -16.97 -4.73 -8.73
CA ASP A 216 -17.15 -3.82 -9.85
C ASP A 216 -18.00 -2.61 -9.48
N TRP A 217 -17.44 -1.42 -9.68
CA TRP A 217 -18.19 -0.17 -9.65
C TRP A 217 -18.93 -0.01 -10.98
N THR A 218 -20.03 -0.75 -11.16
CA THR A 218 -21.01 -0.43 -12.20
C THR A 218 -22.08 0.46 -11.60
N THR A 219 -22.00 1.76 -11.88
CA THR A 219 -23.13 2.67 -11.71
C THR A 219 -24.13 2.39 -12.83
N SER A 220 -25.26 1.77 -12.52
CA SER A 220 -26.46 1.89 -13.36
C SER A 220 -26.97 3.32 -13.26
N SER A 221 -27.18 3.89 -14.45
CA SER A 221 -27.77 5.20 -14.77
C SER A 221 -29.07 5.51 -14.04
#